data_AF-A0A353RXE4-F1
#
_entry.id   AF-A0A353RXE4-F1
#
_cell.length_a   1.000
_cell.length_b   1.000
_cell.length_c   1.000
_cell.angle_alpha   90.00
_cell.angle_beta   90.00
_cell.angle_gamma   90.00
#
_symmetry.space_group_name_H-M   'P 1'
#
loop_
_entity.id
_entity.type
_entity.pdbx_description
1 polymer ?
#
loop_
_entity_poly.entity_id
_entity_poly.type
_entity_poly.pdbx_seq_one_letter_code
_entity_poly.pdbx_strand_id
1 'polypeptide(L)'
;MNKKNKKKKNLKDSPAYQDLLSEITKIVDDAKAKGVDFGERDDLLTCRACGAYEDCAVKEGWVICDEDGNILKQERFIIIDSRSRSYHRNKTTYFKNTYMFICTKCGAQQEEIVRNRYEDD
;
A
#
# COMPACT_ATOMS: atom_id res chain seq x y z
N MET A 1 13.23 38.30 19.98
CA MET A 1 13.75 36.91 20.01
C MET A 1 13.20 36.14 18.82
N ASN A 2 14.02 35.89 17.80
CA ASN A 2 13.63 35.14 16.60
C ASN A 2 13.50 33.64 16.93
N LYS A 3 12.28 33.11 16.95
CA LYS A 3 12.03 31.67 16.99
C LYS A 3 12.45 31.07 15.64
N LYS A 4 13.65 30.48 15.57
CA LYS A 4 14.04 29.64 14.44
C LYS A 4 13.05 28.48 14.35
N ASN A 5 12.16 28.49 13.35
CA ASN A 5 11.34 27.35 12.99
C ASN A 5 12.28 26.19 12.64
N LYS A 6 12.49 25.25 13.57
CA LYS A 6 13.11 23.96 13.27
C LYS A 6 12.20 23.27 12.26
N LYS A 7 12.56 23.27 10.98
CA LYS A 7 11.95 22.39 9.98
C LYS A 7 11.95 20.98 10.57
N LYS A 8 10.78 20.40 10.80
CA LYS A 8 10.66 18.99 11.20
C LYS A 8 11.35 18.19 10.10
N LYS A 9 12.47 17.54 10.42
CA LYS A 9 13.11 16.62 9.47
C LYS A 9 12.08 15.54 9.16
N ASN A 10 11.78 15.33 7.88
CA ASN A 10 10.89 14.28 7.47
C ASN A 10 11.54 12.95 7.84
N LEU A 11 10.79 12.06 8.50
CA LEU A 11 11.30 10.76 8.94
C LEU A 11 11.86 9.94 7.77
N LYS A 12 11.25 10.13 6.59
CA LYS A 12 11.62 9.53 5.29
C LYS A 12 13.04 9.87 4.84
N ASP A 13 13.61 10.98 5.30
CA ASP A 13 14.96 11.41 4.91
C ASP A 13 16.03 10.89 5.87
N SER A 14 15.66 10.12 6.90
CA SER A 14 16.58 9.55 7.87
C SER A 14 17.27 8.29 7.29
N PRO A 15 18.61 8.17 7.37
CA PRO A 15 19.30 6.95 6.96
C PRO A 15 18.80 5.70 7.68
N ALA A 16 18.61 5.77 9.01
CA ALA A 16 18.10 4.66 9.80
C ALA A 16 16.70 4.19 9.36
N TYR A 17 15.89 5.11 8.83
CA TYR A 17 14.58 4.77 8.30
C TYR A 17 14.66 4.03 6.96
N GLN A 18 15.59 4.44 6.10
CA GLN A 18 15.85 3.77 4.82
C GLN A 18 16.45 2.37 5.03
N ASP A 19 17.32 2.21 6.03
CA ASP A 19 17.89 0.92 6.41
C ASP A 19 16.79 -0.06 6.85
N LEU A 20 15.88 0.39 7.73
CA LEU A 20 14.73 -0.40 8.18
C LEU A 20 13.87 -0.85 7.00
N LEU A 21 13.61 0.04 6.03
CA LEU A 21 12.82 -0.32 4.85
C LEU A 21 13.52 -1.38 4.00
N SER A 22 14.83 -1.26 3.81
CA SER A 22 15.61 -2.26 3.07
C SER A 22 15.56 -3.64 3.74
N GLU A 23 15.67 -3.69 5.07
CA GLU A 23 15.58 -4.94 5.82
C GLU A 23 14.20 -5.59 5.70
N ILE A 24 13.12 -4.81 5.81
CA ILE A 24 11.75 -5.31 5.63
C ILE A 24 11.57 -5.87 4.21
N THR A 25 12.02 -5.16 3.17
CA THR A 25 11.92 -5.63 1.79
C THR A 25 12.63 -6.98 1.61
N LYS A 26 13.85 -7.14 2.14
CA LYS A 26 14.58 -8.42 2.07
C LYS A 26 13.81 -9.57 2.70
N ILE A 27 13.21 -9.35 3.87
CA ILE A 27 12.41 -10.38 4.56
C ILE A 27 11.22 -10.81 3.69
N VAL A 28 10.55 -9.84 3.06
CA VAL A 28 9.41 -10.11 2.18
C VAL A 28 9.84 -10.89 0.92
N ASP A 29 10.95 -10.49 0.30
CA ASP A 29 11.47 -11.16 -0.89
C ASP A 29 11.92 -12.60 -0.58
N ASP A 30 12.59 -12.82 0.56
CA ASP A 30 12.96 -14.16 1.04
C ASP A 30 11.72 -15.04 1.30
N ALA A 31 10.65 -14.47 1.86
CA ALA A 31 9.39 -15.18 2.09
C ALA A 31 8.73 -15.60 0.76
N LYS A 32 8.69 -14.69 -0.22
CA LYS A 32 8.19 -14.99 -1.58
C LYS A 32 9.01 -16.08 -2.25
N ALA A 33 10.34 -16.01 -2.15
CA ALA A 33 11.24 -17.02 -2.70
C ALA A 33 11.02 -18.42 -2.10
N LYS A 34 10.48 -18.49 -0.87
CA LYS A 34 10.07 -19.72 -0.18
C LYS A 34 8.62 -20.15 -0.47
N GLY A 35 7.91 -19.45 -1.35
CA GLY A 35 6.54 -19.77 -1.74
C GLY A 35 5.48 -19.30 -0.77
N VAL A 36 5.77 -18.33 0.11
CA VAL A 36 4.74 -17.68 0.92
C VAL A 36 3.82 -16.88 0.00
N ASP A 37 2.56 -17.28 -0.05
CA ASP A 37 1.52 -16.55 -0.75
C ASP A 37 1.01 -15.39 0.12
N PHE A 38 1.18 -14.17 -0.37
CA PHE A 38 0.67 -12.95 0.27
C PHE A 38 -0.75 -12.57 -0.23
N GLY A 39 -1.35 -13.43 -1.05
CA GLY A 39 -2.66 -13.26 -1.64
C GLY A 39 -2.64 -12.38 -2.88
N GLU A 40 -3.52 -12.69 -3.82
CA GLU A 40 -3.91 -11.77 -4.88
C GLU A 40 -4.99 -10.82 -4.37
N ARG A 41 -4.87 -9.54 -4.72
CA ARG A 41 -5.92 -8.55 -4.51
C ARG A 41 -6.06 -7.70 -5.75
N ASP A 42 -7.29 -7.25 -5.99
CA ASP A 42 -7.64 -6.40 -7.12
C ASP A 42 -7.79 -4.92 -6.70
N ASP A 43 -7.96 -4.68 -5.40
CA ASP A 43 -8.12 -3.34 -4.85
C ASP A 43 -6.80 -2.57 -4.89
N LEU A 44 -6.78 -1.37 -5.49
CA LEU A 44 -5.63 -0.46 -5.47
C LEU A 44 -5.63 0.37 -4.19
N LEU A 45 -4.46 0.56 -3.57
CA LEU A 45 -4.31 1.32 -2.33
C LEU A 45 -3.55 2.62 -2.55
N THR A 46 -3.82 3.61 -1.69
CA THR A 46 -3.15 4.91 -1.68
C THR A 46 -2.55 5.18 -0.32
N CYS A 47 -1.30 5.65 -0.30
CA CYS A 47 -0.61 6.06 0.91
C CYS A 47 -0.93 7.52 1.26
N ARG A 48 -1.72 7.72 2.31
CA ARG A 48 -2.12 9.05 2.79
C ARG A 48 -0.95 9.89 3.31
N ALA A 49 0.18 9.26 3.65
CA ALA A 49 1.35 9.94 4.19
C ALA A 49 2.27 10.53 3.11
N CYS A 50 2.27 10.00 1.89
CA CYS A 50 3.18 10.42 0.82
C CYS A 50 2.53 10.63 -0.55
N GLY A 51 1.23 10.40 -0.67
CA GLY A 51 0.49 10.52 -1.93
C GLY A 51 0.77 9.40 -2.94
N ALA A 52 1.71 8.49 -2.66
CA ALA A 52 1.98 7.36 -3.54
C ALA A 52 0.77 6.43 -3.60
N TYR A 53 0.50 5.87 -4.76
CA TYR A 53 -0.63 4.98 -4.97
C TYR A 53 -0.23 3.80 -5.84
N GLU A 54 -1.00 2.73 -5.77
CA GLU A 54 -0.82 1.57 -6.63
C GLU A 54 -1.62 1.73 -7.91
N ASP A 55 -1.03 1.28 -9.00
CA ASP A 55 -1.67 1.22 -10.30
C ASP A 55 -1.41 -0.14 -10.96
N CYS A 56 -2.24 -0.50 -11.92
CA CYS A 56 -2.09 -1.69 -12.72
C CYS A 56 -1.78 -1.25 -14.16
N ALA A 57 -0.51 -1.00 -14.44
CA ALA A 57 -0.07 -0.60 -15.76
C ALA A 57 -0.21 -1.79 -16.73
N VAL A 58 -0.98 -1.60 -17.80
CA VAL A 58 -1.45 -2.65 -18.75
C VAL A 58 -0.33 -3.55 -19.33
N LYS A 59 0.95 -3.16 -19.22
CA LYS A 59 2.11 -3.93 -19.68
C LYS A 59 3.07 -4.39 -18.58
N GLU A 60 3.07 -3.74 -17.43
CA GLU A 60 4.04 -4.00 -16.35
C GLU A 60 3.40 -4.67 -15.13
N GLY A 61 2.07 -4.82 -15.13
CA GLY A 61 1.35 -5.32 -13.97
C GLY A 61 1.29 -4.24 -12.88
N TRP A 62 1.38 -4.69 -11.63
CA TRP A 62 1.25 -3.79 -10.48
C TRP A 62 2.48 -2.92 -10.30
N VAL A 63 2.25 -1.62 -10.17
CA VAL A 63 3.27 -0.60 -9.95
C VAL A 63 2.87 0.31 -8.80
N ILE A 64 3.85 0.96 -8.19
CA ILE A 64 3.63 2.11 -7.31
C ILE A 64 4.00 3.37 -8.06
N CYS A 65 3.06 4.31 -8.10
CA CYS A 65 3.22 5.64 -8.64
C CYS A 65 3.43 6.67 -7.51
N ASP A 66 4.10 7.79 -7.80
CA ASP A 66 4.05 8.97 -6.93
C ASP A 66 2.73 9.75 -7.11
N GLU A 67 2.58 10.85 -6.36
CA GLU A 67 1.37 11.67 -6.41
C GLU A 67 1.15 12.37 -7.77
N ASP A 68 2.20 12.48 -8.58
CA ASP A 68 2.17 13.08 -9.92
C ASP A 68 1.93 12.02 -11.02
N GLY A 69 1.82 10.74 -10.65
CA GLY A 69 1.59 9.62 -11.56
C GLY A 69 2.84 9.04 -12.22
N ASN A 70 4.04 9.40 -11.74
CA ASN A 70 5.27 8.76 -12.22
C ASN A 70 5.44 7.39 -11.57
N ILE A 71 5.76 6.38 -12.37
CA ILE A 71 6.08 5.04 -11.89
C ILE A 71 7.39 5.10 -11.09
N LEU A 72 7.34 4.68 -9.83
CA LEU A 72 8.50 4.60 -8.96
C LEU A 72 9.13 3.21 -9.04
N LYS A 73 8.31 2.16 -8.91
CA LYS A 73 8.74 0.77 -8.82
C LYS A 73 7.64 -0.18 -9.28
N GLN A 74 8.04 -1.32 -9.84
CA GLN A 74 7.18 -2.44 -10.16
C GLN A 74 7.01 -3.34 -8.92
N GLU A 75 6.20 -2.88 -7.97
CA GLU A 75 5.91 -3.59 -6.73
C GLU A 75 4.50 -3.23 -6.22
N ARG A 76 4.12 -3.82 -5.09
CA ARG A 76 2.90 -3.47 -4.33
C ARG A 76 3.30 -2.98 -2.94
N PHE A 77 2.41 -2.25 -2.29
CA PHE A 77 2.45 -2.09 -0.85
C PHE A 77 2.37 -3.44 -0.15
N ILE A 78 3.07 -3.52 0.99
CA ILE A 78 3.16 -4.76 1.77
C ILE A 78 1.91 -4.84 2.65
N ILE A 79 1.08 -5.86 2.45
CA ILE A 79 -0.07 -6.13 3.30
C ILE A 79 0.40 -6.85 4.57
N ILE A 80 0.03 -6.31 5.73
CA ILE A 80 0.29 -6.91 7.05
C ILE A 80 -0.90 -7.77 7.48
N ASP A 81 -2.11 -7.24 7.32
CA ASP A 81 -3.37 -7.91 7.69
C ASP A 81 -4.44 -7.50 6.67
N SER A 82 -5.38 -8.39 6.39
CA SER A 82 -6.56 -8.06 5.59
C SER A 82 -7.79 -8.77 6.11
N ARG A 83 -8.93 -8.08 6.06
CA ARG A 83 -10.22 -8.62 6.48
C ARG A 83 -11.26 -8.24 5.45
N SER A 84 -11.96 -9.24 4.94
CA SER A 84 -13.10 -9.05 4.03
C SER A 84 -14.41 -9.35 4.75
N ARG A 85 -15.43 -8.55 4.44
CA ARG A 85 -16.82 -8.84 4.79
C ARG A 85 -17.68 -8.58 3.56
N SER A 86 -18.55 -9.53 3.25
CA SER A 86 -19.57 -9.37 2.22
C SER A 86 -20.97 -9.46 2.82
N TYR A 87 -21.93 -8.77 2.19
CA TYR A 87 -23.35 -8.95 2.47
C TYR A 87 -24.16 -8.74 1.20
N HIS A 88 -25.31 -9.41 1.13
CA HIS A 88 -26.22 -9.33 0.00
C HIS A 88 -27.43 -8.47 0.38
N ARG A 89 -27.87 -7.63 -0.54
CA ARG A 89 -29.13 -6.90 -0.42
C ARG A 89 -29.78 -6.85 -1.80
N ASN A 90 -30.91 -7.51 -1.95
CA ASN A 90 -31.58 -7.73 -3.24
C ASN A 90 -30.61 -8.45 -4.22
N LYS A 91 -30.51 -7.95 -5.46
CA LYS A 91 -29.58 -8.42 -6.51
C LYS A 91 -28.22 -7.70 -6.44
N THR A 92 -27.76 -7.33 -5.25
CA THR A 92 -26.50 -6.60 -5.11
C THR A 92 -25.68 -7.21 -4.00
N THR A 93 -24.46 -7.59 -4.36
CA THR A 93 -23.44 -8.07 -3.45
C THR A 93 -22.52 -6.90 -3.08
N TYR A 94 -22.42 -6.60 -1.79
CA TYR A 94 -21.56 -5.56 -1.25
C TYR A 94 -20.33 -6.18 -0.60
N PHE A 95 -19.16 -5.63 -0.91
CA PHE A 95 -17.88 -6.02 -0.32
C PHE A 95 -17.28 -4.87 0.47
N LYS A 96 -16.75 -5.18 1.65
CA LYS A 96 -15.94 -4.27 2.46
C LYS A 96 -14.63 -4.98 2.80
N ASN A 97 -13.56 -4.53 2.15
CA ASN A 97 -12.20 -5.00 2.41
C ASN A 97 -11.48 -3.97 3.28
N THR A 98 -10.84 -4.44 4.35
CA THR A 98 -10.01 -3.61 5.23
C THR A 98 -8.58 -4.13 5.13
N TYR A 99 -7.65 -3.26 4.76
CA TYR A 99 -6.24 -3.59 4.56
C TYR A 99 -5.39 -2.81 5.55
N MET A 100 -4.56 -3.52 6.31
CA MET A 100 -3.44 -2.92 7.04
C MET A 100 -2.18 -3.14 6.21
N PHE A 101 -1.48 -2.07 5.86
CA PHE A 101 -0.37 -2.15 4.93
C PHE A 101 0.75 -1.16 5.23
N ILE A 102 1.94 -1.45 4.72
CA ILE A 102 3.12 -0.59 4.72
C ILE A 102 3.34 -0.05 3.32
N CYS A 103 3.41 1.27 3.21
CA CYS A 103 3.85 1.92 1.98
C CYS A 103 5.34 1.64 1.74
N THR A 104 5.71 0.96 0.66
CA THR A 104 7.12 0.65 0.37
C THR A 104 7.93 1.88 -0.04
N LYS A 105 7.30 2.94 -0.58
CA LYS A 105 7.98 4.21 -0.88
C LYS A 105 8.45 4.91 0.39
N CYS A 106 7.59 4.95 1.40
CA CYS A 106 7.78 5.87 2.51
C CYS A 106 7.66 5.23 3.88
N GLY A 107 7.52 3.91 3.99
CA GLY A 107 7.45 3.08 5.19
C GLY A 107 6.27 3.31 6.14
N ALA A 108 5.31 4.16 5.75
CA ALA A 108 4.16 4.44 6.62
C ALA A 108 3.24 3.22 6.70
N GLN A 109 3.03 2.72 7.92
CA GLN A 109 1.97 1.76 8.21
C GLN A 109 0.63 2.49 8.31
N GLN A 110 -0.38 1.99 7.62
CA GLN A 110 -1.72 2.58 7.64
C GLN A 110 -2.81 1.54 7.36
N GLU A 111 -4.06 1.95 7.58
CA GLU A 111 -5.26 1.15 7.30
C GLU A 111 -6.11 1.83 6.21
N GLU A 112 -6.54 1.06 5.21
CA GLU A 112 -7.48 1.50 4.16
C GLU A 112 -8.72 0.60 4.15
N ILE A 113 -9.88 1.19 3.88
CA ILE A 113 -11.14 0.45 3.72
C ILE A 113 -11.66 0.66 2.30
N VAL A 114 -11.63 -0.39 1.50
CA VAL A 114 -12.19 -0.41 0.14
C VAL A 114 -13.59 -1.00 0.17
N ARG A 115 -14.52 -0.37 -0.54
CA ARG A 115 -15.93 -0.78 -0.62
C ARG A 115 -16.34 -0.92 -2.07
N ASN A 116 -16.67 -2.15 -2.47
CA ASN A 116 -17.13 -2.47 -3.82
C ASN A 116 -18.56 -3.00 -3.77
N ARG A 117 -19.26 -2.93 -4.90
CA ARG A 117 -20.56 -3.57 -5.09
C ARG A 117 -20.66 -4.16 -6.48
N TYR A 118 -21.33 -5.29 -6.60
CA TYR A 118 -21.60 -5.98 -7.86
C TYR A 118 -23.10 -6.25 -7.93
N GLU A 119 -23.70 -5.99 -9.08
CA GLU A 119 -25.07 -6.37 -9.36
C GLU A 119 -25.08 -7.78 -9.92
N ASP A 120 -25.95 -8.64 -9.39
CA ASP A 120 -26.10 -10.00 -9.87
C ASP A 120 -26.96 -9.96 -11.16
N ASP A 121 -26.45 -10.54 -12.25
CA ASP A 121 -27.13 -10.62 -13.55
C ASP A 121 -28.52 -11.29 -13.46
#